data_AF-A0A841LER0-F1
#
_entry.id   AF-A0A841LER0-F1
#
_cell.length_a   1.000
_cell.length_b   1.000
_cell.length_c   1.000
_cell.angle_alpha   90.00
_cell.angle_beta   90.00
_cell.angle_gamma   90.00
#
_symmetry.space_group_name_H-M   'P 1'
#
loop_
_entity.id
_entity.type
_entity.pdbx_description
1 polymer ?
#
loop_
_entity_poly.entity_id
_entity_poly.type
_entity_poly.pdbx_seq_one_letter_code
_entity_poly.pdbx_strand_id
1 'polypeptide(L)'
;MSQPNIGTDIVAPPAGISSGRGFTLFKGLVYTLLVINAGLLYAMASWREVTEQTGWLMILAAFEWNSRGLGHRSDGRRHHVPVTLELVGYALALFCWGAYAMAGEWQDLANATLWLLIAAALAYDLHVPGRYGSWAWRLRNATKAGLYLGVAGIALGWGLDGEWLELWDAMLWLVCFFVIELKIFDFENGLRLKTRR
;
A
#
# COMPACT_ATOMS: atom_id res chain seq x y z
N MET A 1 -10.52 -32.28 36.74
CA MET A 1 -9.62 -32.08 35.58
C MET A 1 -10.12 -30.84 34.85
N SER A 2 -9.57 -29.67 35.20
CA SER A 2 -10.05 -28.39 34.68
C SER A 2 -9.37 -28.10 33.35
N GLN A 3 -10.17 -27.85 32.30
CA GLN A 3 -9.72 -27.39 30.99
C GLN A 3 -8.92 -26.07 31.15
N PRO A 4 -7.76 -25.92 30.50
CA PRO A 4 -7.08 -24.64 30.47
C PRO A 4 -7.93 -23.65 29.69
N ASN A 5 -8.32 -22.56 30.36
CA ASN A 5 -9.00 -21.43 29.78
C ASN A 5 -8.05 -20.76 28.77
N ILE A 6 -8.14 -21.12 27.49
CA ILE A 6 -7.48 -20.41 26.40
C ILE A 6 -8.24 -19.09 26.24
N GLY A 7 -7.87 -18.11 27.06
CA GLY A 7 -8.43 -16.77 27.04
C GLY A 7 -8.42 -16.24 25.61
N THR A 8 -9.61 -15.94 25.11
CA THR A 8 -9.91 -15.18 23.89
C THR A 8 -9.56 -13.71 24.06
N ASP A 9 -8.47 -13.41 24.77
CA ASP A 9 -8.02 -12.06 24.99
C ASP A 9 -7.33 -11.59 23.71
N ILE A 10 -8.16 -11.08 22.79
CA ILE A 10 -7.75 -10.19 21.72
C ILE A 10 -7.28 -8.90 22.40
N VAL A 11 -6.11 -8.96 23.04
CA VAL A 11 -5.42 -7.78 23.52
C VAL A 11 -4.85 -7.12 22.27
N ALA A 12 -5.41 -5.97 21.92
CA ALA A 12 -4.91 -5.14 20.85
C ALA A 12 -3.38 -4.97 21.00
N PRO A 13 -2.60 -5.05 19.91
CA PRO A 13 -1.18 -4.77 19.98
C PRO A 13 -0.95 -3.40 20.65
N PRO A 14 0.17 -3.22 21.38
CA PRO A 14 0.47 -1.94 22.02
C PRO A 14 0.40 -0.81 21.00
N ALA A 15 -0.08 0.37 21.42
CA ALA A 15 -0.29 1.52 20.56
C ALA A 15 0.96 1.80 19.71
N GLY A 16 0.87 1.44 18.43
CA GLY A 16 1.91 1.69 17.44
C GLY A 16 1.90 3.14 16.98
N ILE A 17 2.87 3.52 16.16
CA ILE A 17 2.99 4.89 15.59
C ILE A 17 1.68 5.26 14.87
N SER A 18 1.00 4.28 14.26
CA SER A 18 -0.26 4.44 13.53
C SER A 18 -1.53 4.58 14.39
N SER A 19 -1.44 4.50 15.73
CA SER A 19 -2.61 4.52 16.63
C SER A 19 -2.94 5.92 17.21
N GLY A 20 -2.10 6.93 16.95
CA GLY A 20 -2.27 8.27 17.50
C GLY A 20 -3.29 9.15 16.77
N ARG A 21 -3.86 10.13 17.48
CA ARG A 21 -4.72 11.18 16.88
C ARG A 21 -4.00 11.95 15.77
N GLY A 22 -2.71 12.25 15.96
CA GLY A 22 -1.89 12.93 14.95
C GLY A 22 -1.76 12.13 13.66
N PHE A 23 -1.54 10.82 13.75
CA PHE A 23 -1.48 9.94 12.58
C PHE A 23 -2.83 9.87 11.85
N THR A 24 -3.94 9.79 12.59
CA THR A 24 -5.29 9.78 12.01
C THR A 24 -5.56 11.07 11.22
N LEU A 25 -5.19 12.23 11.78
CA LEU A 25 -5.31 13.51 11.09
C LEU A 25 -4.41 13.56 9.85
N PHE A 26 -3.13 13.22 9.99
CA PHE A 26 -2.17 13.18 8.89
C PHE A 26 -2.67 12.33 7.72
N LYS A 27 -3.09 11.09 8.01
CA LYS A 27 -3.66 10.18 7.02
C LYS A 27 -4.91 10.77 6.35
N GLY A 28 -5.81 11.36 7.13
CA GLY A 28 -7.00 12.02 6.61
C GLY A 28 -6.66 13.14 5.63
N LEU A 29 -5.67 13.96 5.96
CA LEU A 29 -5.19 15.03 5.08
C LEU A 29 -4.60 14.46 3.79
N VAL A 30 -3.70 13.48 3.89
CA VAL A 30 -3.07 12.84 2.72
C VAL A 30 -4.11 12.22 1.79
N TYR A 31 -5.09 11.49 2.33
CA TYR A 31 -6.14 10.87 1.51
C TYR A 31 -7.08 11.90 0.90
N THR A 32 -7.36 13.00 1.61
CA THR A 32 -8.14 14.11 1.05
C THR A 32 -7.40 14.76 -0.11
N LEU A 33 -6.10 15.00 0.05
CA LEU A 33 -5.25 15.51 -1.03
C LEU A 33 -5.20 14.55 -2.22
N LEU A 34 -5.08 13.23 -1.98
CA LEU A 34 -5.10 12.23 -3.04
C LEU A 34 -6.43 12.24 -3.81
N VAL A 35 -7.57 12.34 -3.12
CA VAL A 35 -8.89 12.40 -3.78
C VAL A 35 -9.04 13.68 -4.60
N ILE A 36 -8.59 14.82 -4.08
CA ILE A 36 -8.58 16.09 -4.83
C ILE A 36 -7.68 15.95 -6.07
N ASN A 37 -6.48 15.39 -5.91
CA ASN A 37 -5.53 15.18 -6.99
C ASN A 37 -6.08 14.26 -8.08
N ALA A 38 -6.67 13.12 -7.69
CA ALA A 38 -7.32 12.20 -8.61
C ALA A 38 -8.49 12.87 -9.33
N GLY A 39 -9.28 13.71 -8.66
CA GLY A 39 -10.35 14.48 -9.28
C GLY A 39 -9.85 15.49 -10.30
N LEU A 40 -8.73 16.17 -10.01
CA LEU A 40 -8.07 17.07 -10.97
C LEU A 40 -7.56 16.30 -12.19
N LEU A 41 -6.87 15.18 -11.98
CA LEU A 41 -6.40 14.32 -13.06
C LEU A 41 -7.56 13.83 -13.90
N TYR A 42 -8.63 13.27 -13.31
CA TYR A 42 -9.80 12.82 -14.06
C TYR A 42 -10.47 13.90 -14.94
N ALA A 43 -10.37 15.18 -14.56
CA ALA A 43 -10.91 16.28 -15.36
C ALA A 43 -10.05 16.63 -16.59
N MET A 44 -8.75 16.27 -16.57
CA MET A 44 -7.76 16.68 -17.58
C MET A 44 -7.17 15.50 -18.35
N ALA A 45 -7.30 14.29 -17.82
CA ALA A 45 -6.57 13.10 -18.20
C ALA A 45 -7.14 12.37 -19.41
N SER A 46 -6.26 11.61 -20.06
CA SER A 46 -6.67 10.64 -21.07
C SER A 46 -7.42 9.45 -20.45
N TRP A 47 -8.14 8.69 -21.28
CA TRP A 47 -8.84 7.49 -20.80
C TRP A 47 -7.89 6.45 -20.16
N ARG A 48 -6.61 6.43 -20.56
CA ARG A 48 -5.59 5.51 -20.03
C ARG A 48 -5.21 5.88 -18.60
N GLU A 49 -4.88 7.15 -18.39
CA GLU A 49 -4.56 7.71 -17.07
C GLU A 49 -5.75 7.54 -16.10
N VAL A 50 -6.98 7.78 -16.56
CA VAL A 50 -8.19 7.54 -15.75
C VAL A 50 -8.28 6.06 -15.33
N THR A 51 -8.04 5.15 -16.27
CA THR A 51 -8.09 3.70 -16.03
C THR A 51 -7.02 3.27 -15.03
N GLU A 52 -5.80 3.75 -15.20
CA GLU A 52 -4.68 3.47 -14.31
C GLU A 52 -4.94 3.98 -12.90
N GLN A 53 -5.28 5.27 -12.76
CA GLN A 53 -5.56 5.90 -11.47
C GLN A 53 -6.71 5.20 -10.74
N THR A 54 -7.74 4.77 -11.48
CA THR A 54 -8.84 3.97 -10.93
C THR A 54 -8.36 2.62 -10.39
N GLY A 55 -7.48 1.94 -11.12
CA GLY A 55 -6.87 0.68 -10.68
C GLY A 55 -6.08 0.84 -9.38
N TRP A 56 -5.24 1.89 -9.29
CA TRP A 56 -4.47 2.18 -8.09
C TRP A 56 -5.34 2.53 -6.88
N LEU A 57 -6.43 3.29 -7.08
CA LEU A 57 -7.37 3.61 -6.00
C LEU A 57 -8.07 2.36 -5.46
N MET A 58 -8.41 1.40 -6.33
CA MET A 58 -8.99 0.12 -5.92
C MET A 58 -8.00 -0.71 -5.08
N ILE A 59 -6.74 -0.80 -5.51
CA ILE A 59 -5.67 -1.49 -4.76
C ILE A 59 -5.47 -0.82 -3.39
N LEU A 60 -5.34 0.51 -3.34
CA LEU A 60 -5.17 1.24 -2.09
C LEU A 60 -6.36 1.05 -1.15
N ALA A 61 -7.58 1.09 -1.67
CA ALA A 61 -8.79 0.84 -0.88
C ALA A 61 -8.82 -0.59 -0.31
N ALA A 62 -8.44 -1.59 -1.11
CA ALA A 62 -8.34 -2.98 -0.67
C ALA A 62 -7.28 -3.15 0.42
N PHE A 63 -6.09 -2.56 0.26
CA PHE A 63 -5.04 -2.59 1.27
C PHE A 63 -5.41 -1.86 2.54
N GLU A 64 -6.05 -0.70 2.45
CA GLU A 64 -6.54 0.02 3.61
C GLU A 64 -7.60 -0.79 4.37
N TRP A 65 -8.48 -1.48 3.65
CA TRP A 65 -9.46 -2.39 4.24
C TRP A 65 -8.79 -3.57 4.95
N ASN A 66 -7.91 -4.29 4.25
CA ASN A 66 -7.24 -5.48 4.79
C ASN A 66 -6.33 -5.12 5.98
N SER A 67 -5.63 -3.98 5.92
CA SER A 67 -4.76 -3.53 7.01
C SER A 67 -5.50 -3.04 8.25
N ARG A 68 -6.81 -2.71 8.17
CA ARG A 68 -7.66 -2.48 9.36
C ARG A 68 -7.98 -3.77 10.10
N GLY A 69 -7.99 -4.90 9.40
CA GLY A 69 -8.32 -6.22 9.95
C GLY A 69 -7.14 -6.96 10.60
N LEU A 70 -5.93 -6.40 10.54
CA LEU A 70 -4.72 -7.01 11.11
C LEU A 70 -4.91 -7.27 12.62
N GLY A 71 -4.84 -8.55 13.03
CA GLY A 71 -4.95 -8.98 14.43
C GLY A 71 -6.32 -9.53 14.86
N HIS A 72 -7.38 -9.33 14.07
CA HIS A 72 -8.63 -10.06 14.26
C HIS A 72 -8.61 -11.31 13.36
N ARG A 73 -8.76 -12.50 13.97
CA ARG A 73 -8.93 -13.75 13.23
C ARG A 73 -10.31 -13.71 12.57
N SER A 74 -10.38 -13.12 11.37
CA SER A 74 -11.63 -12.83 10.68
C SER A 74 -12.29 -14.11 10.20
N ASP A 75 -13.58 -14.23 10.51
CA ASP A 75 -14.50 -15.26 10.04
C ASP A 75 -14.52 -15.29 8.49
N GLY A 76 -14.50 -16.49 7.90
CA GLY A 76 -14.12 -16.75 6.49
C GLY A 76 -15.00 -16.13 5.40
N ARG A 77 -16.00 -15.32 5.76
CA ARG A 77 -17.04 -14.77 4.88
C ARG A 77 -16.84 -13.28 4.53
N ARG A 78 -15.87 -12.60 5.14
CA ARG A 78 -15.60 -11.14 4.93
C ARG A 78 -14.52 -10.82 3.88
N HIS A 79 -13.96 -11.81 3.18
CA HIS A 79 -12.77 -11.62 2.33
C HIS A 79 -13.05 -11.29 0.86
N HIS A 80 -14.27 -11.52 0.34
CA HIS A 80 -14.48 -11.43 -1.11
C HIS A 80 -14.37 -10.00 -1.66
N VAL A 81 -14.95 -9.01 -0.99
CA VAL A 81 -14.95 -7.61 -1.48
C VAL A 81 -13.53 -7.02 -1.62
N PRO A 82 -12.65 -7.03 -0.60
CA PRO A 82 -11.32 -6.46 -0.75
C PRO A 82 -10.47 -7.25 -1.76
N VAL A 83 -10.62 -8.58 -1.83
CA VAL A 83 -9.91 -9.40 -2.83
C VAL A 83 -10.38 -9.07 -4.24
N THR A 84 -11.69 -8.92 -4.47
CA THR A 84 -12.22 -8.52 -5.78
C THR A 84 -11.73 -7.14 -6.18
N LEU A 85 -11.74 -6.16 -5.28
CA LEU A 85 -11.19 -4.82 -5.55
C LEU A 85 -9.72 -4.87 -5.93
N GLU A 86 -8.92 -5.63 -5.17
CA GLU A 86 -7.49 -5.81 -5.43
C GLU A 86 -7.24 -6.48 -6.79
N LEU A 87 -7.95 -7.56 -7.11
CA LEU A 87 -7.82 -8.25 -8.39
C LEU A 87 -8.23 -7.38 -9.59
N VAL A 88 -9.32 -6.63 -9.46
CA VAL A 88 -9.76 -5.70 -10.51
C VAL A 88 -8.73 -4.58 -10.67
N GLY A 89 -8.24 -4.01 -9.56
CA GLY A 89 -7.22 -2.98 -9.59
C GLY A 89 -5.92 -3.45 -10.27
N TYR A 90 -5.44 -4.65 -9.94
CA TYR A 90 -4.27 -5.23 -10.62
C TYR A 90 -4.53 -5.50 -12.10
N ALA A 91 -5.73 -5.97 -12.46
CA ALA A 91 -6.07 -6.19 -13.87
C ALA A 91 -6.00 -4.88 -14.67
N LEU A 92 -6.52 -3.78 -14.12
CA LEU A 92 -6.43 -2.45 -14.72
C LEU A 92 -4.98 -1.96 -14.82
N ALA A 93 -4.20 -2.12 -13.74
CA ALA A 93 -2.79 -1.73 -13.73
C ALA A 93 -1.95 -2.53 -14.76
N LEU A 94 -2.17 -3.84 -14.85
CA LEU A 94 -1.49 -4.70 -15.84
C LEU A 94 -1.93 -4.39 -17.27
N PHE A 95 -3.20 -4.03 -17.46
CA PHE A 95 -3.69 -3.59 -18.76
C PHE A 95 -2.98 -2.31 -19.21
N CYS A 96 -2.89 -1.28 -18.35
CA CYS A 96 -2.16 -0.05 -18.66
C CYS A 96 -0.66 -0.30 -18.82
N TRP A 97 -0.05 -1.13 -17.97
CA TRP A 97 1.34 -1.56 -18.11
C TRP A 97 1.63 -2.17 -19.50
N GLY A 98 0.74 -3.05 -19.99
CA GLY A 98 0.86 -3.61 -21.33
C GLY A 98 0.71 -2.56 -22.43
N ALA A 99 -0.19 -1.60 -22.24
CA ALA A 99 -0.35 -0.48 -23.17
C ALA A 99 0.92 0.40 -23.25
N TYR A 100 1.57 0.68 -22.11
CA TYR A 100 2.84 1.42 -22.06
C TYR A 100 3.96 0.69 -22.79
N ALA A 101 4.05 -0.63 -22.61
CA ALA A 101 5.03 -1.45 -23.31
C ALA A 101 4.83 -1.42 -24.83
N MET A 102 3.58 -1.45 -25.30
CA MET A 102 3.26 -1.38 -26.73
C MET A 102 3.49 0.02 -27.32
N ALA A 103 3.28 1.07 -26.54
CA ALA A 103 3.50 2.46 -26.95
C ALA A 103 4.98 2.88 -26.91
N GLY A 104 5.84 2.12 -26.22
CA GLY A 104 7.24 2.50 -26.01
C GLY A 104 7.43 3.63 -24.99
N GLU A 105 6.46 3.82 -24.12
CA GLU A 105 6.44 4.83 -23.05
C GLU A 105 7.26 4.30 -21.85
N TRP A 106 8.60 4.32 -21.98
CA TRP A 106 9.50 3.63 -21.04
C TRP A 106 9.46 4.16 -19.61
N GLN A 107 9.22 5.46 -19.43
CA GLN A 107 9.13 6.10 -18.12
C GLN A 107 7.89 5.62 -17.36
N ASP A 108 6.72 5.64 -18.02
CA ASP A 108 5.46 5.14 -17.47
C ASP A 108 5.49 3.63 -17.24
N LEU A 109 6.09 2.88 -18.16
CA LEU A 109 6.31 1.44 -18.00
C LEU A 109 7.16 1.13 -16.77
N ALA A 110 8.26 1.86 -16.57
CA ALA A 110 9.13 1.69 -15.40
C ALA A 110 8.39 2.07 -14.11
N ASN A 111 7.64 3.17 -14.11
CA ASN A 111 6.84 3.60 -12.96
C ASN A 111 5.79 2.56 -12.57
N ALA A 112 4.98 2.11 -13.53
CA ALA A 112 3.96 1.08 -13.32
C ALA A 112 4.58 -0.24 -12.83
N THR A 113 5.75 -0.62 -13.36
CA THR A 113 6.49 -1.81 -12.90
C THR A 113 6.89 -1.71 -11.44
N LEU A 114 7.47 -0.58 -11.03
CA LEU A 114 7.88 -0.36 -9.64
C LEU A 114 6.67 -0.38 -8.71
N TRP A 115 5.56 0.25 -9.08
CA TRP A 115 4.34 0.24 -8.30
C TRP A 115 3.72 -1.16 -8.17
N LEU A 116 3.70 -1.95 -9.25
CA LEU A 116 3.26 -3.34 -9.20
C LEU A 116 4.13 -4.16 -8.23
N LEU A 117 5.45 -3.96 -8.22
CA LEU A 117 6.36 -4.63 -7.28
C LEU A 117 6.14 -4.19 -5.83
N ILE A 118 5.92 -2.89 -5.58
CA ILE A 118 5.58 -2.36 -4.24
C ILE A 118 4.28 -2.97 -3.76
N ALA A 119 3.24 -2.96 -4.60
CA ALA A 119 1.95 -3.53 -4.27
C ALA A 119 2.05 -5.03 -4.00
N ALA A 120 2.78 -5.79 -4.81
CA ALA A 120 3.02 -7.22 -4.58
C ALA A 120 3.77 -7.47 -3.27
N ALA A 121 4.78 -6.65 -2.94
CA ALA A 121 5.51 -6.77 -1.67
C ALA A 121 4.58 -6.48 -0.47
N LEU A 122 3.75 -5.44 -0.55
CA LEU A 122 2.80 -5.11 0.51
C LEU A 122 1.69 -6.16 0.65
N ALA A 123 1.16 -6.68 -0.45
CA ALA A 123 0.21 -7.78 -0.44
C ALA A 123 0.80 -9.02 0.23
N TYR A 124 2.07 -9.33 -0.05
CA TYR A 124 2.78 -10.41 0.62
C TYR A 124 2.91 -10.15 2.13
N ASP A 125 3.30 -8.95 2.54
CA ASP A 125 3.45 -8.58 3.95
C ASP A 125 2.12 -8.60 4.73
N LEU A 126 1.03 -8.30 4.05
CA LEU A 126 -0.32 -8.33 4.61
C LEU A 126 -0.82 -9.75 4.88
N HIS A 127 -0.52 -10.71 4.00
CA HIS A 127 -0.97 -12.11 4.11
C HIS A 127 0.02 -13.01 4.86
N VAL A 128 1.31 -12.71 4.78
CA VAL A 128 2.40 -13.46 5.40
C VAL A 128 3.25 -12.49 6.24
N PRO A 129 2.75 -12.08 7.42
CA PRO A 129 3.49 -11.19 8.30
C PRO A 129 4.80 -11.86 8.72
N GLY A 130 5.90 -11.15 8.50
CA GLY A 130 7.24 -11.66 8.76
C GLY A 130 7.57 -11.64 10.25
N ARG A 131 8.53 -12.48 10.67
CA ARG A 131 9.11 -12.35 12.01
C ARG A 131 9.98 -11.09 12.06
N TYR A 132 9.50 -10.06 12.76
CA TYR A 132 10.19 -8.78 12.91
C TYR A 132 11.66 -8.96 13.31
N GLY A 133 12.56 -8.29 12.59
CA GLY A 133 14.01 -8.32 12.85
C GLY A 133 14.75 -9.57 12.36
N SER A 134 14.07 -10.54 11.74
CA SER A 134 14.74 -11.65 11.04
C SER A 134 15.49 -11.18 9.79
N TRP A 135 16.44 -11.99 9.29
CA TRP A 135 17.14 -11.70 8.04
C TRP A 135 16.18 -11.51 6.86
N ALA A 136 15.20 -12.42 6.70
CA ALA A 136 14.19 -12.34 5.66
C ALA A 136 13.34 -11.05 5.76
N TRP A 137 13.00 -10.62 6.98
CA TRP A 137 12.30 -9.35 7.22
C TRP A 137 13.16 -8.15 6.80
N ARG A 138 14.45 -8.12 7.17
CA ARG A 138 15.37 -7.05 6.79
C ARG A 138 15.55 -6.97 5.27
N LEU A 139 15.70 -8.12 4.62
CA LEU A 139 15.84 -8.18 3.16
C LEU A 139 14.59 -7.64 2.45
N ARG A 140 13.38 -8.09 2.85
CA ARG A 140 12.12 -7.55 2.31
C ARG A 140 12.02 -6.03 2.45
N ASN A 141 12.35 -5.50 3.62
CA ASN A 141 12.26 -4.05 3.85
C ASN A 141 13.34 -3.27 3.09
N ALA A 142 14.54 -3.84 2.93
CA ALA A 142 15.56 -3.25 2.06
C ALA A 142 15.11 -3.24 0.59
N THR A 143 14.48 -4.31 0.12
CA THR A 143 13.89 -4.36 -1.22
C THR A 143 12.81 -3.30 -1.40
N LYS A 144 11.83 -3.20 -0.48
CA LYS A 144 10.80 -2.14 -0.53
C LYS A 144 11.41 -0.75 -0.52
N ALA A 145 12.40 -0.49 0.34
CA ALA A 145 13.11 0.79 0.36
C ALA A 145 13.75 1.11 -1.01
N GLY A 146 14.39 0.12 -1.65
CA GLY A 146 14.92 0.27 -3.00
C GLY A 146 13.84 0.58 -4.04
N LEU A 147 12.67 -0.07 -3.96
CA LEU A 147 11.53 0.20 -4.85
C LEU A 147 10.99 1.62 -4.67
N TYR A 148 10.78 2.08 -3.43
CA TYR A 148 10.35 3.46 -3.17
C TYR A 148 11.36 4.50 -3.63
N LEU A 149 12.66 4.23 -3.44
CA LEU A 149 13.71 5.09 -3.99
C LEU A 149 13.67 5.14 -5.52
N GLY A 150 13.35 4.01 -6.18
CA GLY A 150 13.12 3.96 -7.61
C GLY A 150 11.97 4.86 -8.05
N VAL A 151 10.80 4.75 -7.40
CA VAL A 151 9.64 5.59 -7.68
C VAL A 151 9.94 7.07 -7.42
N ALA A 152 10.61 7.38 -6.30
CA ALA A 152 11.04 8.74 -6.01
C ALA A 152 12.01 9.28 -7.07
N GLY A 153 12.89 8.44 -7.62
CA GLY A 153 13.76 8.79 -8.73
C GLY A 153 13.01 9.14 -10.02
N ILE A 154 11.99 8.34 -10.38
CA ILE A 154 11.12 8.66 -11.53
C ILE A 154 10.33 9.94 -11.29
N ALA A 155 9.77 10.11 -10.09
CA ALA A 155 9.03 11.30 -9.70
C ALA A 155 9.90 12.57 -9.82
N LEU A 156 11.15 12.50 -9.37
CA LEU A 156 12.12 13.59 -9.57
C LEU A 156 12.40 13.84 -11.05
N GLY A 157 12.43 12.79 -11.89
CA GLY A 157 12.51 12.92 -13.35
C GLY A 157 11.41 13.82 -13.90
N TRP A 158 10.14 13.51 -13.62
CA TRP A 158 9.00 14.37 -13.99
C TRP A 158 9.15 15.81 -13.49
N GLY A 159 9.59 15.99 -12.23
CA GLY A 159 9.84 17.32 -11.67
C GLY A 159 10.92 18.11 -12.43
N LEU A 160 11.96 17.44 -12.93
CA LEU A 160 13.01 18.07 -13.76
C LEU A 160 12.52 18.38 -15.17
N ASP A 161 11.62 17.56 -15.72
CA ASP A 161 10.99 17.77 -17.03
C ASP A 161 9.88 18.84 -16.99
N GLY A 162 9.53 19.34 -15.81
CA GLY A 162 8.50 20.36 -15.59
C GLY A 162 7.08 19.80 -15.48
N GLU A 163 6.95 18.49 -15.41
CA GLU A 163 5.71 17.72 -15.18
C GLU A 163 5.37 17.72 -13.69
N TRP A 164 4.96 18.90 -13.20
CA TRP A 164 4.73 19.12 -11.78
C TRP A 164 3.55 18.33 -11.22
N LEU A 165 2.50 18.11 -12.02
CA LEU A 165 1.29 17.42 -11.56
C LEU A 165 1.59 15.94 -11.29
N GLU A 166 2.41 15.35 -12.15
CA GLU A 166 2.89 13.97 -12.15
C GLU A 166 3.85 13.75 -10.97
N LEU A 167 4.74 14.71 -10.70
CA LEU A 167 5.55 14.73 -9.48
C LEU A 167 4.67 14.72 -8.22
N TRP A 168 3.71 15.64 -8.12
CA TRP A 168 2.84 15.75 -6.94
C TRP A 168 1.96 14.51 -6.75
N ASP A 169 1.42 13.94 -7.83
CA ASP A 169 0.65 12.69 -7.78
C ASP A 169 1.51 11.54 -7.24
N ALA A 170 2.70 11.33 -7.81
CA ALA A 170 3.62 10.29 -7.37
C ALA A 170 4.02 10.44 -5.89
N MET A 171 4.28 11.68 -5.44
CA MET A 171 4.57 11.96 -4.04
C MET A 171 3.40 11.61 -3.11
N LEU A 172 2.16 11.92 -3.50
CA LEU A 172 0.97 11.57 -2.73
C LEU A 172 0.80 10.05 -2.64
N TRP A 173 1.00 9.33 -3.74
CA TRP A 173 0.97 7.87 -3.76
C TRP A 173 2.04 7.26 -2.85
N LEU A 174 3.29 7.75 -2.91
CA LEU A 174 4.37 7.32 -2.02
C LEU A 174 3.95 7.42 -0.55
N VAL A 175 3.40 8.56 -0.15
CA VAL A 175 2.94 8.77 1.23
C VAL A 175 1.76 7.85 1.57
N CYS A 176 0.83 7.64 0.65
CA CYS A 176 -0.33 6.76 0.87
C CYS A 176 0.06 5.30 1.11
N PHE A 177 0.94 4.74 0.28
CA PHE A 177 1.43 3.38 0.45
C PHE A 177 2.34 3.24 1.69
N PHE A 178 3.14 4.27 1.99
CA PHE A 178 3.92 4.31 3.23
C PHE A 178 3.03 4.29 4.48
N VAL A 179 1.89 4.97 4.47
CA VAL A 179 0.89 4.90 5.56
C VAL A 179 0.37 3.47 5.78
N ILE A 180 0.13 2.71 4.71
CA ILE A 180 -0.27 1.29 4.82
C ILE A 180 0.86 0.47 5.43
N GLU A 181 2.08 0.69 4.97
CA GLU A 181 3.25 -0.04 5.44
C GLU A 181 3.55 0.19 6.93
N LEU A 182 3.38 1.42 7.42
CA LEU A 182 3.52 1.72 8.86
C LEU A 182 2.54 0.89 9.71
N LYS A 183 1.30 0.68 9.23
CA LYS A 183 0.32 -0.17 9.93
C LYS A 183 0.76 -1.64 9.95
N ILE A 184 1.33 -2.13 8.85
CA ILE A 184 1.89 -3.49 8.76
C ILE A 184 3.07 -3.64 9.74
N PHE A 185 3.98 -2.66 9.79
CA PHE A 185 5.12 -2.70 10.71
C PHE A 185 4.72 -2.68 12.18
N ASP A 186 3.76 -1.84 12.56
CA ASP A 186 3.24 -1.82 13.93
C ASP A 186 2.68 -3.19 14.32
N PHE A 187 2.00 -3.87 13.40
CA PHE A 187 1.49 -5.22 13.61
C PHE A 187 2.60 -6.26 13.78
N GLU A 188 3.59 -6.30 12.88
CA GLU A 188 4.73 -7.24 12.97
C GLU A 188 5.56 -7.03 14.24
N ASN A 189 5.78 -5.78 14.66
CA ASN A 189 6.47 -5.46 15.90
C ASN A 189 5.64 -5.88 17.14
N GLY A 190 4.32 -5.67 17.09
CA GLY A 190 3.38 -6.15 18.10
C GLY A 190 3.46 -7.67 18.30
N LEU A 191 3.54 -8.45 17.21
CA LEU A 191 3.72 -9.91 17.26
C LEU A 191 5.02 -10.30 17.97
N ARG A 192 6.13 -9.61 17.69
CA ARG A 192 7.43 -9.86 18.33
C ARG A 192 7.41 -9.62 19.83
N LEU A 193 6.75 -8.56 20.29
CA LEU A 193 6.65 -8.25 21.72
C LEU A 193 5.85 -9.32 22.47
N LYS A 194 4.86 -9.94 21.82
CA LYS A 194 4.09 -11.05 22.40
C LYS A 194 4.93 -12.32 22.59
N THR A 195 5.80 -12.68 21.65
CA THR A 195 6.65 -13.88 21.76
C THR A 195 7.73 -13.79 22.85
N ARG A 196 8.02 -12.58 23.37
CA ARG A 196 9.04 -12.38 24.42
C ARG A 196 8.49 -12.38 25.86
N ARG A 197 7.17 -12.43 26.04
CA ARG A 197 6.53 -12.62 27.36
C ARG A 197 6.14 -14.08 27.52
#